data_AF-A0A482UNX2-F1
#
_entry.id   AF-A0A482UNX2-F1
#
_cell.length_a   1.000
_cell.length_b   1.000
_cell.length_c   1.000
_cell.angle_alpha   90.00
_cell.angle_beta   90.00
_cell.angle_gamma   90.00
#
_symmetry.space_group_name_H-M   'P 1'
#
loop_
_entity.id
_entity.type
_entity.pdbx_description
1 polymer ?
#
loop_
_entity_poly.entity_id
_entity_poly.type
_entity_poly.pdbx_seq_one_letter_code
_entity_poly.pdbx_strand_id
1 'polypeptide(L)'
;MQLATATDKDQVFYARSVRVVSVKMMSSFDINEKPLEDDEEACFYNLCVRKLRKSTWCTKPPVELCRYTYRFKHTAHRMICWLFTGSMVFFTMAIIVPLVLYSITDQIINTEVVIDSTSAPNYDLWHTNAHGTGFNEAKVHMDLYYFDLQNHDDVLYEAAKPILVEKGPYAYDEYYYRFDIEWTDDGDTVSYFMQKYYVFNQDRTGPGLQEFDTILMPYPTVVGFKYVIDEIPPEANEYFDQKVEQNLTNIERNLIGDINSLVEKVI
;
A
#
# COMPACT_ATOMS: atom_id res chain seq x y z
N MET A 1 31.36 -10.05 17.02
CA MET A 1 30.50 -9.50 15.96
C MET A 1 29.64 -10.65 15.45
N GLN A 2 28.47 -10.86 16.06
CA GLN A 2 27.51 -11.88 15.63
C GLN A 2 26.36 -11.14 14.95
N LEU A 3 26.20 -11.40 13.65
CA LEU A 3 25.14 -10.85 12.82
C LEU A 3 23.86 -11.65 13.11
N ALA A 4 22.82 -10.97 13.62
CA ALA A 4 21.49 -11.54 13.73
C ALA A 4 20.76 -11.29 12.40
N THR A 5 20.60 -12.34 11.59
CA THR A 5 19.78 -12.34 10.38
C THR A 5 18.36 -12.77 10.74
N ALA A 6 17.40 -11.86 10.67
CA ALA A 6 15.98 -12.19 10.73
C ALA A 6 15.49 -12.50 9.31
N THR A 7 15.16 -13.76 9.03
CA THR A 7 14.51 -14.20 7.79
C THR A 7 13.01 -14.29 8.03
N ASP A 8 12.27 -13.33 7.50
CA ASP A 8 10.80 -13.36 7.46
C ASP A 8 10.37 -13.98 6.12
N LYS A 9 9.59 -15.05 6.18
CA LYS A 9 9.06 -15.78 5.02
C LYS A 9 7.54 -15.70 5.06
N ASP A 10 6.95 -15.53 3.87
CA ASP A 10 5.55 -15.75 3.51
C ASP A 10 4.63 -14.52 3.48
N GLN A 11 4.49 -13.94 2.28
CA GLN A 11 3.32 -13.17 1.85
C GLN A 11 2.91 -13.66 0.44
N VAL A 12 1.88 -14.50 0.35
CA VAL A 12 1.29 -15.00 -0.91
C VAL A 12 -0.02 -14.27 -1.17
N PHE A 13 -0.15 -13.59 -2.30
CA PHE A 13 -1.39 -12.92 -2.72
C PHE A 13 -2.03 -13.68 -3.88
N TYR A 14 -3.26 -14.16 -3.70
CA TYR A 14 -4.05 -14.82 -4.75
C TYR A 14 -4.89 -13.80 -5.50
N ALA A 15 -4.75 -13.73 -6.83
CA ALA A 15 -5.71 -13.04 -7.71
C ALA A 15 -6.39 -14.06 -8.64
N ARG A 16 -7.73 -14.08 -8.63
CA ARG A 16 -8.56 -15.00 -9.43
C ARG A 16 -9.22 -14.24 -10.58
N SER A 17 -8.96 -14.62 -11.83
CA SER A 17 -9.61 -14.00 -12.99
C SER A 17 -11.08 -14.42 -13.13
N VAL A 18 -11.95 -13.46 -13.47
CA VAL A 18 -13.37 -13.70 -13.79
C VAL A 18 -13.60 -13.35 -15.26
N ARG A 19 -14.12 -14.32 -16.02
CA ARG A 19 -14.42 -14.20 -17.46
C ARG A 19 -15.75 -13.46 -17.67
N VAL A 20 -15.75 -12.38 -18.45
CA VAL A 20 -16.97 -11.66 -18.85
C VAL A 20 -17.50 -12.23 -20.17
N VAL A 21 -18.77 -12.62 -20.18
CA VAL A 21 -19.51 -13.17 -21.34
C VAL A 21 -20.06 -12.02 -22.20
N SER A 22 -19.90 -12.11 -23.52
CA SER A 22 -20.36 -11.10 -24.47
C SER A 22 -21.89 -11.14 -24.64
N VAL A 23 -22.53 -9.97 -24.71
CA VAL A 23 -23.97 -9.84 -24.99
C VAL A 23 -24.16 -9.32 -26.42
N LYS A 24 -24.93 -10.04 -27.21
CA LYS A 24 -25.30 -9.73 -28.60
C LYS A 24 -26.58 -8.88 -28.59
N MET A 25 -26.51 -7.64 -29.10
CA MET A 25 -27.72 -6.82 -29.26
C MET A 25 -28.52 -7.25 -30.50
N MET A 26 -29.83 -7.39 -30.32
CA MET A 26 -30.81 -7.81 -31.32
C MET A 26 -31.54 -6.57 -31.84
N SER A 27 -31.54 -6.36 -33.15
CA SER A 27 -32.26 -5.30 -33.84
C SER A 27 -33.65 -5.77 -34.26
N SER A 28 -34.70 -5.08 -33.83
CA SER A 28 -35.88 -4.71 -34.63
C SER A 28 -36.98 -4.22 -33.68
N PHE A 29 -37.48 -3.01 -33.88
CA PHE A 29 -38.78 -2.61 -33.34
C PHE A 29 -39.48 -1.74 -34.37
N ASP A 30 -40.40 -2.37 -35.09
CA ASP A 30 -41.37 -1.72 -35.99
C ASP A 30 -42.52 -1.16 -35.14
N ILE A 31 -42.99 0.04 -35.47
CA ILE A 31 -44.26 0.56 -34.94
C ILE A 31 -45.04 1.22 -36.08
N ASN A 32 -46.18 0.62 -36.39
CA ASN A 32 -47.22 1.15 -37.28
C ASN A 32 -48.38 1.74 -36.46
N GLU A 33 -49.14 2.63 -37.11
CA GLU A 33 -50.44 3.26 -36.74
C GLU A 33 -50.35 4.47 -35.78
N LYS A 34 -51.09 5.58 -35.93
CA LYS A 34 -52.09 6.13 -36.90
C LYS A 34 -52.21 7.66 -36.61
N PRO A 35 -52.84 8.49 -37.46
CA PRO A 35 -52.76 9.95 -37.39
C PRO A 35 -53.73 10.57 -36.37
N LEU A 36 -53.33 11.67 -35.75
CA LEU A 36 -54.20 12.58 -35.00
C LEU A 36 -54.24 13.92 -35.72
N GLU A 37 -55.45 14.23 -36.17
CA GLU A 37 -55.92 15.45 -36.81
C GLU A 37 -56.35 16.42 -35.69
N ASP A 38 -55.73 17.59 -35.64
CA ASP A 38 -56.40 18.90 -35.67
C ASP A 38 -55.43 20.05 -35.33
N ASP A 39 -55.40 20.99 -36.29
CA ASP A 39 -55.27 22.44 -36.17
C ASP A 39 -53.99 23.09 -35.61
N GLU A 40 -53.21 23.69 -36.53
CA GLU A 40 -53.16 25.17 -36.62
C GLU A 40 -52.57 25.61 -37.98
N GLU A 41 -53.46 26.15 -38.82
CA GLU A 41 -53.19 26.78 -40.11
C GLU A 41 -52.25 28.00 -40.01
N ALA A 42 -51.18 28.03 -40.82
CA ALA A 42 -50.52 29.28 -41.20
C ALA A 42 -49.72 29.19 -42.52
N CYS A 43 -50.19 28.42 -43.50
CA CYS A 43 -49.61 28.45 -44.86
C CYS A 43 -50.66 28.43 -45.97
N PHE A 44 -51.77 29.14 -45.76
CA PHE A 44 -52.79 29.33 -46.79
C PHE A 44 -53.28 30.77 -46.82
N TYR A 45 -52.47 31.68 -47.36
CA TYR A 45 -53.01 32.86 -48.04
C TYR A 45 -52.21 33.19 -49.28
N ASN A 46 -52.76 32.82 -50.44
CA ASN A 46 -52.44 33.43 -51.72
C ASN A 46 -52.87 34.91 -51.65
N LEU A 47 -51.96 35.83 -51.34
CA LEU A 47 -52.21 37.25 -51.52
C LEU A 47 -52.02 37.62 -53.00
N CYS A 48 -53.03 37.32 -53.82
CA CYS A 48 -53.20 37.95 -55.13
C CYS A 48 -53.60 39.42 -54.92
N VAL A 49 -52.64 40.34 -54.90
CA VAL A 49 -52.92 41.78 -54.89
C VAL A 49 -53.30 42.23 -56.29
N ARG A 50 -54.58 42.60 -56.46
CA ARG A 50 -55.18 43.07 -57.71
C ARG A 50 -54.79 44.54 -57.95
N LYS A 51 -53.88 44.83 -58.88
CA LYS A 51 -53.78 46.16 -59.53
C LYS A 51 -53.34 46.04 -61.00
N LEU A 52 -54.34 46.25 -61.88
CA LEU A 52 -54.32 46.72 -63.28
C LEU A 52 -53.33 46.10 -64.30
N ARG A 53 -53.93 45.47 -65.33
CA ARG A 53 -53.48 45.21 -66.72
C ARG A 53 -52.62 43.95 -67.00
N LYS A 54 -53.31 42.92 -67.52
CA LYS A 54 -52.89 41.83 -68.43
C LYS A 54 -51.45 41.28 -68.31
N SER A 55 -51.23 40.31 -67.41
CA SER A 55 -50.77 38.94 -67.73
C SER A 55 -50.64 38.15 -66.43
N THR A 56 -51.06 36.89 -66.45
CA THR A 56 -51.12 35.99 -65.29
C THR A 56 -49.85 35.15 -65.25
N TRP A 57 -48.97 35.40 -64.27
CA TRP A 57 -47.96 34.44 -63.83
C TRP A 57 -47.84 34.53 -62.31
N CYS A 58 -48.38 33.54 -61.60
CA CYS A 58 -48.06 33.29 -60.20
C CYS A 58 -46.89 32.30 -60.18
N THR A 59 -45.67 32.78 -59.91
CA THR A 59 -44.54 31.88 -59.63
C THR A 59 -44.70 31.32 -58.22
N LYS A 60 -44.83 30.00 -58.08
CA LYS A 60 -44.64 29.33 -56.78
C LYS A 60 -43.23 29.68 -56.28
N PRO A 61 -43.02 30.07 -55.01
CA PRO A 61 -41.67 30.16 -54.49
C PRO A 61 -41.02 28.76 -54.57
N PRO A 62 -39.70 28.69 -54.80
CA PRO A 62 -39.00 27.42 -54.82
C PRO A 62 -39.19 26.72 -53.47
N VAL A 63 -39.33 25.39 -53.53
CA VAL A 63 -39.37 24.48 -52.38
C VAL A 63 -37.97 24.41 -51.77
N GLU A 64 -37.47 25.53 -51.26
CA GLU A 64 -36.21 25.59 -50.55
C GLU A 64 -36.49 25.92 -49.10
N LEU A 65 -36.34 24.88 -48.28
CA LEU A 65 -36.16 24.94 -46.84
C LEU A 65 -37.33 25.55 -46.06
N CYS A 66 -38.41 24.77 -45.93
CA CYS A 66 -39.03 24.62 -44.61
C CYS A 66 -37.99 23.97 -43.68
N ARG A 67 -36.97 24.74 -43.30
CA ARG A 67 -36.07 24.38 -42.22
C ARG A 67 -36.98 24.33 -41.00
N TYR A 68 -37.21 23.14 -40.44
CA TYR A 68 -37.99 22.97 -39.22
C TYR A 68 -37.18 23.60 -38.07
N THR A 69 -37.15 24.93 -38.03
CA THR A 69 -36.65 25.65 -36.89
C THR A 69 -37.78 25.59 -35.88
N TYR A 70 -37.63 24.73 -34.88
CA TYR A 70 -38.45 24.79 -33.68
C TYR A 70 -38.26 26.18 -33.07
N ARG A 71 -39.08 27.14 -33.48
CA ARG A 71 -39.04 28.51 -32.98
C ARG A 71 -39.89 28.52 -31.73
N PHE A 72 -39.28 28.13 -30.61
CA PHE A 72 -39.94 28.13 -29.31
C PHE A 72 -40.59 29.50 -29.06
N LYS A 73 -41.91 29.50 -28.93
CA LYS A 73 -42.74 30.71 -28.77
C LYS A 73 -42.45 31.48 -27.47
N HIS A 74 -41.95 30.79 -26.44
CA HIS A 74 -41.57 31.37 -25.15
C HIS A 74 -40.11 31.08 -24.80
N THR A 75 -39.39 32.10 -24.34
CA THR A 75 -37.99 32.01 -23.86
C THR A 75 -37.82 30.99 -22.73
N ALA A 76 -38.83 30.83 -21.88
CA ALA A 76 -38.84 29.87 -20.78
C ALA A 76 -38.76 28.40 -21.25
N HIS A 77 -39.46 28.02 -22.32
CA HIS A 77 -39.45 26.64 -22.83
C HIS A 77 -38.05 26.25 -23.35
N ARG A 78 -37.35 27.19 -23.99
CA ARG A 78 -35.96 26.99 -24.42
C ARG A 78 -35.07 26.68 -23.22
N MET A 79 -35.13 27.50 -22.17
CA MET A 79 -34.31 27.32 -20.97
C MET A 79 -34.58 25.97 -20.30
N ILE A 80 -35.85 25.56 -20.22
CA ILE A 80 -36.24 24.27 -19.64
C ILE A 80 -35.64 23.10 -20.45
N CYS A 81 -35.71 23.12 -21.78
CA CYS A 81 -35.09 22.08 -22.61
C CYS A 81 -33.56 22.04 -22.46
N TRP A 82 -32.89 23.19 -22.33
CA TRP A 82 -31.45 23.25 -22.09
C TRP A 82 -31.06 22.70 -20.70
N LEU A 83 -31.88 22.95 -19.68
CA LEU A 83 -31.66 22.40 -18.34
C LEU A 83 -31.86 20.88 -18.29
N PHE A 84 -32.89 20.36 -18.96
CA PHE A 84 -33.13 18.91 -19.02
C PHE A 84 -32.05 18.17 -19.83
N THR A 85 -31.66 18.71 -20.98
CA THR A 85 -30.59 18.11 -21.81
C THR A 85 -29.23 18.19 -21.12
N GLY A 86 -28.91 19.34 -20.49
CA GLY A 86 -27.70 19.47 -19.68
C GLY A 86 -27.66 18.50 -18.51
N SER A 87 -28.77 18.39 -17.76
CA SER A 87 -28.91 17.46 -16.65
C SER A 87 -28.69 16.00 -17.09
N MET A 88 -29.29 15.57 -18.20
CA MET A 88 -29.09 14.23 -18.76
C MET A 88 -27.62 13.96 -19.10
N VAL A 89 -26.90 14.96 -19.64
CA VAL A 89 -25.46 14.83 -19.94
C VAL A 89 -24.63 14.74 -18.65
N PHE A 90 -24.94 15.53 -17.63
CA PHE A 90 -24.25 15.43 -16.34
C PHE A 90 -24.49 14.10 -15.63
N PHE A 91 -25.73 13.59 -15.65
CA PHE A 91 -26.05 12.28 -15.07
C PHE A 91 -25.37 11.13 -15.82
N THR A 92 -25.32 11.18 -17.16
CA THR A 92 -24.62 10.16 -17.95
C THR A 92 -23.11 10.22 -17.75
N MET A 93 -22.51 11.42 -17.73
CA MET A 93 -21.09 11.59 -17.40
C MET A 93 -20.76 11.14 -15.97
N ALA A 94 -21.64 11.39 -15.00
CA ALA A 94 -21.45 10.95 -13.62
C ALA A 94 -21.37 9.42 -13.48
N ILE A 95 -21.98 8.66 -14.41
CA ILE A 95 -21.90 7.20 -14.44
C ILE A 95 -20.72 6.73 -15.30
N ILE A 96 -20.51 7.33 -16.48
CA ILE A 96 -19.48 6.89 -17.43
C ILE A 96 -18.07 7.21 -16.92
N VAL A 97 -17.85 8.40 -16.34
CA VAL A 97 -16.51 8.84 -15.91
C VAL A 97 -15.91 7.89 -14.87
N PRO A 98 -16.61 7.49 -13.78
CA PRO A 98 -16.07 6.52 -12.84
C PRO A 98 -15.73 5.16 -13.47
N LEU A 99 -16.54 4.68 -14.42
CA LEU A 99 -16.27 3.40 -15.10
C LEU A 99 -15.01 3.47 -15.96
N VAL A 100 -14.82 4.57 -16.69
CA VAL A 100 -13.62 4.81 -17.50
C VAL A 100 -12.40 4.99 -16.62
N LEU A 101 -12.50 5.78 -15.55
CA LEU A 101 -11.41 5.96 -14.58
C LEU A 101 -11.03 4.64 -13.94
N TYR A 102 -12.01 3.80 -13.57
CA TYR A 102 -11.75 2.47 -13.02
C TYR A 102 -10.98 1.61 -14.03
N SER A 103 -11.41 1.56 -15.30
CA SER A 103 -10.72 0.78 -16.33
C SER A 103 -9.30 1.28 -16.63
N ILE A 104 -9.08 2.60 -16.64
CA ILE A 104 -7.74 3.16 -16.86
C ILE A 104 -6.84 2.89 -15.66
N THR A 105 -7.37 3.06 -14.45
CA THR A 105 -6.60 2.83 -13.21
C THR A 105 -6.19 1.36 -13.10
N ASP A 106 -7.10 0.43 -13.40
CA ASP A 106 -6.80 -1.00 -13.40
C ASP A 106 -5.69 -1.36 -14.40
N GLN A 107 -5.74 -0.80 -15.61
CA GLN A 107 -4.68 -0.97 -16.60
C GLN A 107 -3.33 -0.44 -16.11
N ILE A 108 -3.30 0.78 -15.55
CA ILE A 108 -2.06 1.39 -15.04
C ILE A 108 -1.50 0.58 -13.87
N ILE A 109 -2.34 0.09 -12.96
CA ILE A 109 -1.90 -0.75 -11.84
C ILE A 109 -1.26 -2.03 -12.35
N ASN A 110 -1.92 -2.72 -13.28
CA ASN A 110 -1.43 -3.99 -13.82
C ASN A 110 -0.16 -3.85 -14.66
N THR A 111 0.12 -2.68 -15.25
CA THR A 111 1.33 -2.46 -16.05
C THR A 111 2.50 -1.87 -15.25
N GLU A 112 2.22 -1.00 -14.29
CA GLU A 112 3.27 -0.27 -13.56
C GLU A 112 3.56 -0.88 -12.19
N VAL A 113 2.52 -1.25 -11.42
CA VAL A 113 2.69 -1.63 -10.01
C VAL A 113 3.05 -3.10 -9.84
N VAL A 114 2.53 -3.97 -10.71
CA VAL A 114 2.78 -5.41 -10.63
C VAL A 114 4.22 -5.70 -11.03
N ILE A 115 4.90 -6.49 -10.20
CA ILE A 115 6.24 -7.00 -10.47
C ILE A 115 6.09 -8.49 -10.62
N ASP A 116 6.13 -8.96 -11.85
CA ASP A 116 5.97 -10.37 -12.24
C ASP A 116 7.29 -11.01 -12.70
N SER A 117 8.30 -10.18 -12.93
CA SER A 117 9.55 -10.55 -13.59
C SER A 117 10.63 -9.50 -13.35
N THR A 118 11.87 -9.85 -13.69
CA THR A 118 13.02 -8.93 -13.66
C THR A 118 12.94 -7.80 -14.70
N SER A 119 12.02 -7.92 -15.67
CA SER A 119 11.76 -6.90 -16.70
C SER A 119 10.66 -5.91 -16.33
N ALA A 120 9.96 -6.11 -15.21
CA ALA A 120 8.88 -5.23 -14.79
C ALA A 120 9.41 -3.79 -14.54
N PRO A 121 8.66 -2.73 -14.91
CA PRO A 121 9.14 -1.34 -14.82
C PRO A 121 9.64 -0.92 -13.43
N ASN A 122 9.01 -1.43 -12.37
CA ASN A 122 9.35 -1.12 -10.98
C ASN A 122 10.18 -2.20 -10.28
N TYR A 123 10.70 -3.19 -11.02
CA TYR A 123 11.55 -4.24 -10.47
C TYR A 123 12.79 -3.67 -9.77
N ASP A 124 13.47 -2.72 -10.40
CA ASP A 124 14.73 -2.16 -9.86
C ASP A 124 14.53 -1.48 -8.51
N LEU A 125 13.43 -0.71 -8.37
CA LEU A 125 13.07 -0.04 -7.11
C LEU A 125 12.76 -1.05 -6.00
N TRP A 126 12.08 -2.14 -6.32
CA TRP A 126 11.79 -3.20 -5.38
C TRP A 126 13.03 -4.04 -5.05
N HIS A 127 13.91 -4.28 -6.00
CA HIS A 127 15.08 -5.13 -5.81
C HIS A 127 16.08 -4.50 -4.85
N THR A 128 16.35 -3.19 -4.98
CA THR A 128 17.27 -2.48 -4.09
C THR A 128 17.01 -0.98 -4.06
N ASN A 129 17.33 -0.35 -2.92
CA ASN A 129 17.41 1.10 -2.81
C ASN A 129 18.86 1.64 -2.75
N ALA A 130 19.87 0.80 -2.96
CA ALA A 130 21.28 1.19 -2.85
C ALA A 130 21.84 1.88 -4.11
N HIS A 131 21.19 1.70 -5.27
CA HIS A 131 21.65 2.24 -6.54
C HIS A 131 20.57 3.14 -7.16
N GLY A 132 20.85 4.44 -7.28
CA GLY A 132 19.98 5.38 -7.98
C GLY A 132 20.52 6.81 -7.98
N THR A 133 20.31 7.55 -9.07
CA THR A 133 20.39 9.03 -9.03
C THR A 133 19.16 9.53 -8.27
N GLY A 134 19.32 10.43 -7.31
CA GLY A 134 18.35 10.79 -6.24
C GLY A 134 16.89 11.15 -6.57
N PHE A 135 16.42 10.98 -7.82
CA PHE A 135 15.00 10.91 -8.18
C PHE A 135 14.43 9.48 -8.16
N ASN A 136 15.27 8.44 -8.27
CA ASN A 136 14.87 7.01 -8.29
C ASN A 136 15.30 6.24 -7.03
N GLU A 137 15.87 6.92 -6.04
CA GLU A 137 16.36 6.29 -4.81
C GLU A 137 15.30 6.41 -3.71
N ALA A 138 14.65 5.30 -3.37
CA ALA A 138 13.79 5.24 -2.18
C ALA A 138 14.67 5.29 -0.91
N LYS A 139 14.94 6.49 -0.42
CA LYS A 139 15.68 6.69 0.82
C LYS A 139 14.82 6.30 2.01
N VAL A 140 15.22 5.23 2.68
CA VAL A 140 14.60 4.77 3.92
C VAL A 140 15.52 5.17 5.06
N HIS A 141 14.92 5.76 6.09
CA HIS A 141 15.63 6.29 7.23
C HIS A 141 15.09 5.66 8.50
N MET A 142 15.99 5.30 9.41
CA MET A 142 15.67 4.77 10.73
C MET A 142 16.23 5.73 11.78
N ASP A 143 15.34 6.37 12.52
CA ASP A 143 15.72 7.29 13.59
C ASP A 143 15.48 6.60 14.94
N LEU A 144 16.55 6.35 15.69
CA LEU A 144 16.50 5.67 16.98
C LEU A 144 16.50 6.69 18.12
N TYR A 145 15.62 6.45 19.11
CA TYR A 145 15.50 7.22 20.33
C TYR A 145 15.70 6.28 21.51
N TYR A 146 16.59 6.63 22.42
CA TYR A 146 16.88 5.85 23.60
C TYR A 146 16.47 6.60 24.86
N PHE A 147 16.23 5.85 25.93
CA PHE A 147 15.98 6.40 27.26
C PHE A 147 17.21 6.15 28.14
N ASP A 148 17.98 7.20 28.37
CA ASP A 148 19.18 7.19 29.20
C ASP A 148 18.82 7.27 30.69
N LEU A 149 19.19 6.24 31.45
CA LEU A 149 18.89 6.13 32.87
C LEU A 149 19.84 7.00 33.71
N GLN A 150 19.29 7.94 34.48
CA GLN A 150 20.10 8.91 35.25
C GLN A 150 20.44 8.43 36.67
N ASN A 151 19.58 7.61 37.29
CA ASN A 151 19.69 7.20 38.69
C ASN A 151 19.80 5.67 38.86
N HIS A 152 20.77 5.06 38.18
CA HIS A 152 20.93 3.60 38.20
C HIS A 152 21.21 3.03 39.60
N ASP A 153 22.02 3.70 40.41
CA ASP A 153 22.33 3.24 41.78
C ASP A 153 21.07 3.23 42.66
N ASP A 154 20.28 4.30 42.65
CA ASP A 154 19.03 4.37 43.43
C ASP A 154 18.01 3.30 42.98
N VAL A 155 17.95 3.03 41.67
CA VAL A 155 17.08 1.97 41.12
C VAL A 155 17.56 0.59 41.60
N LEU A 156 18.87 0.35 41.60
CA LEU A 156 19.44 -0.95 41.95
C LEU A 156 19.43 -1.24 43.45
N TYR A 157 19.78 -0.26 44.28
CA TYR A 157 19.99 -0.45 45.71
C TYR A 157 18.82 0.01 46.58
N GLU A 158 18.07 1.02 46.13
CA GLU A 158 16.99 1.63 46.91
C GLU A 158 15.59 1.30 46.36
N ALA A 159 15.52 0.55 45.26
CA ALA A 159 14.29 0.28 44.51
C ALA A 159 13.53 1.58 44.15
N ALA A 160 14.27 2.66 43.91
CA ALA A 160 13.71 3.95 43.53
C ALA A 160 13.11 3.90 42.11
N LYS A 161 12.21 4.84 41.82
CA LYS A 161 11.64 4.98 40.48
C LYS A 161 12.73 5.44 39.48
N PRO A 162 12.86 4.83 38.29
CA PRO A 162 13.83 5.25 37.30
C PRO A 162 13.52 6.64 36.74
N ILE A 163 14.56 7.45 36.61
CA ILE A 163 14.58 8.76 35.98
C ILE A 163 15.24 8.60 34.61
N LEU A 164 14.45 8.78 33.57
CA LEU A 164 14.84 8.56 32.17
C LEU A 164 14.92 9.88 31.42
N VAL A 165 15.96 10.05 30.61
CA VAL A 165 16.13 11.18 29.68
C VAL A 165 16.17 10.64 28.26
N GLU A 166 15.30 11.16 27.39
CA GLU A 166 15.31 10.78 25.98
C GLU A 166 16.56 11.33 25.28
N LYS A 167 17.31 10.46 24.60
CA LYS A 167 18.45 10.79 23.74
C LYS A 167 18.18 10.32 22.32
N GLY A 168 18.15 11.25 21.38
CA GLY A 168 17.96 11.00 19.96
C GLY A 168 17.66 12.28 19.18
N PRO A 169 17.47 12.17 17.85
CA PRO A 169 17.56 10.93 17.07
C PRO A 169 19.01 10.50 16.81
N TYR A 170 19.29 9.20 16.86
CA TYR A 170 20.44 8.58 16.20
C TYR A 170 19.94 8.05 14.85
N ALA A 171 20.32 8.74 13.77
CA ALA A 171 19.77 8.48 12.45
C ALA A 171 20.65 7.50 11.67
N TYR A 172 20.00 6.56 10.99
CA TYR A 172 20.64 5.60 10.09
C TYR A 172 19.92 5.58 8.75
N ASP A 173 20.69 5.50 7.67
CA ASP A 173 20.18 5.22 6.33
C ASP A 173 20.04 3.71 6.17
N GLU A 174 18.82 3.24 5.92
CA GLU A 174 18.51 1.83 5.68
C GLU A 174 18.65 1.54 4.19
N TYR A 175 19.45 0.53 3.90
CA TYR A 175 19.58 -0.04 2.58
C TYR A 175 19.15 -1.49 2.58
N TYR A 176 18.47 -1.90 1.52
CA TYR A 176 18.04 -3.27 1.31
C TYR A 176 18.47 -3.79 -0.06
N TYR A 177 18.69 -5.10 -0.09
CA TYR A 177 19.01 -5.85 -1.28
C TYR A 177 18.28 -7.20 -1.22
N ARG A 178 17.49 -7.50 -2.24
CA ARG A 178 16.82 -8.78 -2.40
C ARG A 178 17.64 -9.68 -3.31
N PHE A 179 17.87 -10.93 -2.91
CA PHE A 179 18.67 -11.90 -3.66
C PHE A 179 18.03 -13.29 -3.64
N ASP A 180 18.54 -14.19 -4.49
CA ASP A 180 17.97 -15.51 -4.78
C ASP A 180 16.46 -15.41 -5.07
N ILE A 181 16.12 -14.56 -6.05
CA ILE A 181 14.73 -14.27 -6.41
C ILE A 181 14.22 -15.37 -7.35
N GLU A 182 13.16 -16.04 -6.93
CA GLU A 182 12.47 -17.08 -7.67
C GLU A 182 11.00 -16.70 -7.89
N TRP A 183 10.59 -16.69 -9.15
CA TRP A 183 9.20 -16.46 -9.57
C TRP A 183 8.49 -17.80 -9.75
N THR A 184 7.35 -17.98 -9.09
CA THR A 184 6.50 -19.17 -9.20
C THR A 184 5.10 -18.78 -9.68
N ASP A 185 4.33 -19.77 -10.13
CA ASP A 185 2.96 -19.58 -10.64
C ASP A 185 2.87 -18.52 -11.76
N ASP A 186 3.72 -18.68 -12.78
CA ASP A 186 3.79 -17.77 -13.94
C ASP A 186 4.03 -16.28 -13.60
N GLY A 187 4.62 -15.99 -12.44
CA GLY A 187 4.93 -14.63 -11.99
C GLY A 187 3.98 -14.08 -10.93
N ASP A 188 2.98 -14.87 -10.49
CA ASP A 188 2.03 -14.45 -9.43
C ASP A 188 2.66 -14.47 -8.03
N THR A 189 3.67 -15.32 -7.80
CA THR A 189 4.35 -15.43 -6.50
C THR A 189 5.86 -15.25 -6.64
N VAL A 190 6.46 -14.53 -5.69
CA VAL A 190 7.91 -14.29 -5.64
C VAL A 190 8.48 -14.71 -4.30
N SER A 191 9.51 -15.54 -4.34
CA SER A 191 10.31 -15.94 -3.17
C SER A 191 11.68 -15.27 -3.25
N TYR A 192 12.18 -14.74 -2.15
CA TYR A 192 13.48 -14.06 -2.09
C TYR A 192 14.04 -14.03 -0.67
N PHE A 193 15.35 -13.82 -0.56
CA PHE A 193 15.98 -13.39 0.68
C PHE A 193 16.22 -11.88 0.66
N MET A 194 16.08 -11.24 1.81
CA MET A 194 16.36 -9.81 1.96
C MET A 194 17.52 -9.60 2.91
N GLN A 195 18.55 -8.89 2.45
CA GLN A 195 19.59 -8.36 3.29
C GLN A 195 19.32 -6.87 3.50
N LYS A 196 19.34 -6.45 4.78
CA LYS A 196 19.32 -5.03 5.15
C LYS A 196 20.63 -4.64 5.78
N TYR A 197 21.11 -3.44 5.49
CA TYR A 197 22.24 -2.82 6.18
C TYR A 197 21.93 -1.38 6.51
N TYR A 198 22.54 -0.90 7.59
CA TYR A 198 22.28 0.41 8.17
C TYR A 198 23.57 1.21 8.19
N VAL A 199 23.55 2.43 7.68
CA VAL A 199 24.70 3.33 7.68
C VAL A 199 24.38 4.53 8.55
N PHE A 200 25.23 4.81 9.54
CA PHE A 200 25.02 5.94 10.43
C PHE A 200 25.05 7.27 9.67
N ASN A 201 24.02 8.10 9.87
CA ASN A 201 23.85 9.38 9.22
C ASN A 201 24.05 10.51 10.24
N GLN A 202 25.26 11.06 10.29
CA GLN A 202 25.63 12.13 11.21
C GLN A 202 24.85 13.43 10.95
N ASP A 203 24.44 13.71 9.72
CA ASP A 203 23.75 14.95 9.34
C ASP A 203 22.29 14.97 9.82
N ARG A 204 21.64 13.81 9.88
CA ARG A 204 20.26 13.65 10.40
C ARG A 204 20.22 13.32 11.89
N THR A 205 21.35 12.93 12.47
CA THR A 205 21.49 12.70 13.90
C THR A 205 21.39 14.03 14.67
N GLY A 206 20.83 13.98 15.89
CA GLY A 206 20.65 15.16 16.74
C GLY A 206 21.97 15.90 17.03
N PRO A 207 21.92 17.22 17.28
CA PRO A 207 23.11 18.04 17.46
C PRO A 207 23.93 17.57 18.67
N GLY A 208 25.22 17.33 18.44
CA GLY A 208 26.16 16.89 19.48
C GLY A 208 26.08 15.40 19.82
N LEU A 209 25.21 14.63 19.16
CA LEU A 209 25.14 13.18 19.29
C LEU A 209 26.07 12.50 18.26
N GLN A 210 26.66 11.38 18.66
CA GLN A 210 27.60 10.59 17.86
C GLN A 210 27.26 9.11 17.92
N GLU A 211 27.68 8.34 16.91
CA GLU A 211 27.41 6.90 16.82
C GLU A 211 27.91 6.12 18.05
N PHE A 212 29.02 6.56 18.65
CA PHE A 212 29.67 5.90 19.79
C PHE A 212 29.25 6.48 21.15
N ASP A 213 28.15 7.22 21.21
CA ASP A 213 27.65 7.75 22.48
C ASP A 213 27.29 6.61 23.45
N THR A 214 27.65 6.81 24.72
CA THR A 214 27.27 5.88 25.78
C THR A 214 25.85 6.19 26.26
N ILE A 215 25.06 5.13 26.43
CA ILE A 215 23.68 5.18 26.88
C ILE A 215 23.54 4.14 27.99
N LEU A 216 23.03 4.57 29.14
CA LEU A 216 22.78 3.68 30.26
C LEU A 216 21.38 3.07 30.14
N MET A 217 21.35 1.75 30.01
CA MET A 217 20.11 0.98 29.86
C MET A 217 20.20 -0.33 30.66
N PRO A 218 19.06 -0.87 31.13
CA PRO A 218 19.03 -2.18 31.76
C PRO A 218 19.61 -3.25 30.82
N TYR A 219 20.28 -4.25 31.37
CA TYR A 219 20.78 -5.38 30.58
C TYR A 219 19.61 -6.21 30.03
N PRO A 220 19.27 -6.11 28.73
CA PRO A 220 18.07 -6.76 28.20
C PRO A 220 18.18 -8.28 28.25
N THR A 221 19.40 -8.82 28.13
CA THR A 221 19.68 -10.25 28.24
C THR A 221 19.39 -10.81 29.63
N VAL A 222 19.76 -10.07 30.69
CA VAL A 222 19.51 -10.49 32.08
C VAL A 222 18.03 -10.45 32.37
N VAL A 223 17.33 -9.39 31.95
CA VAL A 223 15.88 -9.25 32.12
C VAL A 223 15.14 -10.38 31.38
N GLY A 224 15.52 -10.65 30.12
CA GLY A 224 14.92 -11.74 29.34
C GLY A 224 15.18 -13.11 29.95
N PHE A 225 16.41 -13.37 30.42
CA PHE A 225 16.74 -14.64 31.05
C PHE A 225 16.03 -14.83 32.39
N LYS A 226 15.95 -13.78 33.22
CA LYS A 226 15.16 -13.76 34.46
C LYS A 226 13.70 -14.10 34.18
N TYR A 227 13.12 -13.47 33.16
CA TYR A 227 11.73 -13.74 32.75
C TYR A 227 11.52 -15.20 32.37
N VAL A 228 12.42 -15.79 31.58
CA VAL A 228 12.34 -17.21 31.19
C VAL A 228 12.48 -18.13 32.41
N ILE A 229 13.41 -17.85 33.34
CA ILE A 229 13.57 -18.66 34.56
C ILE A 229 12.33 -18.60 35.45
N ASP A 230 11.73 -17.42 35.59
CA ASP A 230 10.55 -17.23 36.42
C ASP A 230 9.32 -17.98 35.87
N GLU A 231 9.29 -18.27 34.56
CA GLU A 231 8.25 -19.11 33.94
C GLU A 231 8.45 -20.61 34.17
N ILE A 232 9.64 -21.06 34.55
CA ILE A 232 9.91 -22.49 34.79
C ILE A 232 9.16 -22.93 36.06
N PRO A 233 8.34 -24.00 36.00
CA PRO A 233 7.67 -24.53 37.17
C PRO A 233 8.67 -24.85 38.30
N PRO A 234 8.35 -24.54 39.56
CA PRO A 234 9.27 -24.75 40.68
C PRO A 234 9.71 -26.22 40.82
N GLU A 235 8.86 -27.17 40.44
CA GLU A 235 9.20 -28.61 40.42
C GLU A 235 10.39 -28.95 39.51
N ALA A 236 10.52 -28.28 38.36
CA ALA A 236 11.62 -28.51 37.43
C ALA A 236 12.94 -27.91 37.95
N ASN A 237 12.85 -26.77 38.66
CA ASN A 237 14.01 -26.15 39.30
C ASN A 237 14.53 -27.03 40.44
N GLU A 238 13.63 -27.53 41.32
CA GLU A 238 14.01 -28.43 42.41
C GLU A 238 14.66 -29.73 41.90
N TYR A 239 14.14 -30.31 40.83
CA TYR A 239 14.73 -31.49 40.20
C TYR A 239 16.14 -31.21 39.67
N PHE A 240 16.32 -30.07 38.99
CA PHE A 240 17.61 -29.68 38.44
C PHE A 240 18.63 -29.44 39.55
N ASP A 241 18.24 -28.72 40.61
CA ASP A 241 19.10 -28.42 41.76
C ASP A 241 19.57 -29.70 42.46
N GLN A 242 18.65 -30.64 42.73
CA GLN A 242 19.01 -31.95 43.29
C GLN A 242 20.00 -32.71 42.40
N LYS A 243 19.82 -32.63 41.07
CA LYS A 243 20.69 -33.34 40.13
C LYS A 243 22.08 -32.73 40.07
N VAL A 244 22.17 -31.40 40.11
CA VAL A 244 23.44 -30.67 40.16
C VAL A 244 24.17 -30.98 41.47
N GLU A 245 23.51 -30.91 42.61
CA GLU A 245 24.11 -31.25 43.91
C GLU A 245 24.61 -32.69 43.97
N GLN A 246 23.84 -33.64 43.44
CA GLN A 246 24.28 -35.04 43.34
C GLN A 246 25.54 -35.19 42.47
N ASN A 247 25.62 -34.47 41.35
CA ASN A 247 26.80 -34.52 40.50
C ASN A 247 28.02 -33.89 41.17
N LEU A 248 27.85 -32.74 41.83
CA LEU A 248 28.93 -32.08 42.56
C LEU A 248 29.47 -32.96 43.68
N THR A 249 28.60 -33.54 44.51
CA THR A 249 29.02 -34.45 45.60
C THR A 249 29.67 -35.74 45.11
N ASN A 250 29.29 -36.24 43.93
CA ASN A 250 29.97 -37.37 43.30
C ASN A 250 31.37 -36.99 42.80
N ILE A 251 31.52 -35.80 42.20
CA ILE A 251 32.83 -35.28 41.76
C ILE A 251 33.75 -35.07 42.96
N GLU A 252 33.27 -34.48 44.05
CA GLU A 252 34.04 -34.31 45.28
C GLU A 252 34.53 -35.64 45.86
N ARG A 253 33.64 -36.65 45.95
CA ARG A 253 34.03 -37.99 46.42
C ARG A 253 35.09 -38.63 45.54
N ASN A 254 34.98 -38.49 44.22
CA ASN A 254 35.97 -39.04 43.29
C ASN A 254 37.33 -38.34 43.46
N LEU A 255 37.36 -37.00 43.55
CA LEU A 255 38.59 -36.23 43.76
C LEU A 255 39.28 -36.60 45.09
N ILE A 256 38.51 -36.76 46.17
CA ILE A 256 39.04 -37.19 47.47
C ILE A 256 39.61 -38.62 47.39
N GLY A 257 38.92 -39.52 46.69
CA GLY A 257 39.39 -40.89 46.44
C GLY A 257 40.71 -40.91 45.67
N ASP A 258 40.80 -40.12 44.61
CA ASP A 258 42.01 -40.01 43.79
C ASP A 258 43.19 -39.45 44.59
N ILE A 259 42.97 -38.39 45.39
CA ILE A 259 44.00 -37.81 46.28
C ILE A 259 44.49 -38.84 47.30
N ASN A 260 43.59 -39.57 47.96
CA ASN A 260 43.98 -40.59 48.94
C ASN A 260 44.80 -41.72 48.29
N SER A 261 44.46 -42.13 47.07
CA SER A 261 45.23 -43.13 46.32
C SER A 261 46.64 -42.65 45.94
N LEU A 262 46.82 -41.35 45.73
CA LEU A 262 48.12 -40.74 45.45
C LEU A 262 48.96 -40.62 46.73
N VAL A 263 48.35 -40.29 47.86
CA VAL A 263 49.02 -40.24 49.17
C VAL A 263 49.54 -41.63 49.56
N GLU A 264 48.74 -42.68 49.38
CA GLU A 264 49.16 -44.08 49.65
C GLU A 264 50.31 -44.57 48.76
N LYS A 265 50.52 -43.97 47.58
CA LYS A 265 51.64 -44.32 46.69
C LYS A 265 52.94 -43.57 47.00
N VAL A 266 52.86 -42.49 47.79
CA VAL A 266 54.00 -41.62 48.12
C VAL A 266 54.60 -41.96 49.50
N ILE A 267 53.82 -42.60 50.38
CA ILE A 267 54.26 -43.15 51.68
C ILE A 267 54.76 -44.58 51.50
#